data_AF-A0ABD4Z7F6-F1
#
_entry.id   AF-A0ABD4Z7F6-F1
#
_cell.length_a   1.000
_cell.length_b   1.000
_cell.length_c   1.000
_cell.angle_alpha   90.00
_cell.angle_beta   90.00
_cell.angle_gamma   90.00
#
_symmetry.space_group_name_H-M   'P 1'
#
loop_
_entity.id
_entity.type
_entity.pdbx_description
1 polymer ?
#
loop_
_entity_poly.entity_id
_entity_poly.type
_entity_poly.pdbx_seq_one_letter_code
_entity_poly.pdbx_strand_id
1 'polypeptide(L)' 'MTSLECKVVGKHLCDDRELFVGEVVAYHYREDAFKDGEPNLEAGFLAHIAFNRFVTFSKSIIHV' A
#
# COMPACT_ATOMS: atom_id res chain seq x y z
N MET A 1 6.83 -6.56 3.97
CA MET A 1 6.79 -6.36 2.50
C MET A 1 5.53 -7.03 2.00
N THR A 2 4.77 -6.34 1.17
CA THR A 2 3.59 -6.87 0.49
C THR A 2 3.70 -6.56 -0.99
N SER A 3 3.10 -7.39 -1.83
CA SER A 3 3.07 -7.22 -3.28
C SER A 3 1.72 -7.69 -3.80
N LEU A 4 1.14 -6.91 -4.68
CA LEU A 4 -0.06 -7.26 -5.43
C LEU A 4 0.36 -7.51 -6.88
N GLU A 5 0.09 -8.71 -7.37
CA GLU A 5 0.24 -9.04 -8.78
C GLU A 5 -1.05 -8.65 -9.50
N CYS A 6 -0.92 -7.77 -10.50
CA CYS A 6 -2.09 -7.19 -11.17
C CYS A 6 -2.03 -7.42 -12.68
N LYS A 7 -3.17 -7.80 -13.26
CA LYS A 7 -3.41 -7.75 -14.70
C LYS A 7 -4.04 -6.40 -15.05
N VAL A 8 -3.48 -5.68 -16.04
CA VAL A 8 -4.05 -4.40 -16.47
C VAL A 8 -5.38 -4.64 -17.21
N VAL A 9 -6.45 -4.05 -16.70
CA VAL A 9 -7.81 -4.15 -17.27
C VAL A 9 -8.37 -2.82 -17.74
N GLY A 10 -7.73 -1.70 -17.39
CA GLY A 10 -8.13 -0.38 -17.81
C GLY A 10 -6.96 0.61 -17.82
N LYS A 11 -7.09 1.64 -18.66
CA LYS A 11 -6.13 2.73 -18.82
C LYS A 11 -6.91 4.01 -19.09
N HIS A 12 -6.67 5.05 -18.30
CA HIS A 12 -7.34 6.34 -18.43
C HIS A 12 -6.31 7.46 -18.40
N LEU A 13 -6.39 8.40 -19.34
CA LEU A 13 -5.61 9.63 -19.27
C LEU A 13 -6.30 10.60 -18.29
N CYS A 14 -5.58 10.99 -17.24
CA CYS A 14 -6.00 11.95 -16.23
C CYS A 14 -4.99 13.10 -16.23
N ASP A 15 -5.33 14.19 -16.93
CA ASP A 15 -4.47 15.34 -17.17
C ASP A 15 -3.11 14.95 -17.80
N ASP A 16 -2.03 15.02 -17.04
CA ASP A 16 -0.66 14.71 -17.45
C ASP A 16 -0.20 13.29 -17.07
N ARG A 17 -1.12 12.46 -16.56
CA ARG A 17 -0.82 11.12 -16.03
C ARG A 17 -1.75 10.07 -16.61
N GLU A 18 -1.25 8.83 -16.67
CA GLU A 18 -2.05 7.66 -17.00
C GLU A 18 -2.41 6.89 -15.73
N LEU A 19 -3.70 6.70 -15.50
CA LEU A 19 -4.24 5.81 -14.47
C LEU A 19 -4.37 4.40 -15.04
N PHE A 20 -3.61 3.47 -14.48
CA PHE A 20 -3.75 2.04 -14.75
C PHE A 20 -4.69 1.38 -13.75
N VAL A 21 -5.72 0.70 -14.25
CA VAL A 21 -6.62 -0.12 -13.43
C VAL A 21 -6.16 -1.57 -13.51
N GLY A 22 -5.85 -2.17 -12.35
CA GLY A 22 -5.35 -3.53 -12.23
C GLY A 22 -6.34 -4.46 -11.53
N GLU A 23 -6.66 -5.58 -12.16
CA GLU A 23 -7.29 -6.74 -11.52
C GLU A 23 -6.23 -7.48 -10.70
N VAL A 24 -6.43 -7.65 -9.40
CA VAL A 24 -5.51 -8.42 -8.54
C VAL A 24 -5.67 -9.90 -8.83
N VAL A 25 -4.62 -10.55 -9.33
CA VAL A 25 -4.62 -11.97 -9.70
C VAL A 25 -3.87 -12.83 -8.68
N ALA A 26 -2.94 -12.24 -7.93
CA ALA A 26 -2.26 -12.88 -6.81
C ALA A 26 -1.74 -11.81 -5.83
N TYR A 27 -1.35 -12.24 -4.64
CA TYR A 27 -0.71 -11.37 -3.65
C TYR A 27 0.28 -12.17 -2.80
N HIS A 28 1.29 -11.47 -2.29
CA HIS A 28 2.27 -12.02 -1.36
C HIS A 28 2.49 -11.02 -0.23
N TYR A 29 2.63 -11.51 0.99
CA TYR A 29 2.97 -10.66 2.12
C TYR A 29 3.81 -11.42 3.14
N ARG A 30 4.60 -10.67 3.90
CA ARG A 30 5.19 -11.21 5.13
C ARG A 30 4.12 -11.28 6.21
N GLU A 31 3.92 -12.44 6.80
CA GLU A 31 2.91 -12.67 7.84
C GLU A 31 3.05 -11.70 9.02
N ASP A 32 4.28 -11.38 9.42
CA ASP A 32 4.55 -10.46 10.54
C ASP A 32 4.18 -8.99 10.27
N ALA A 33 3.98 -8.62 9.00
CA ALA A 33 3.52 -7.30 8.60
C ALA A 33 1.99 -7.15 8.65
N PHE A 34 1.25 -8.26 8.70
CA PHE A 34 -0.20 -8.28 8.71
C PHE A 34 -0.70 -9.27 9.76
N LYS A 35 -0.80 -8.82 11.01
CA LYS A 35 -1.23 -9.65 12.14
C LYS A 35 -2.75 -9.63 12.23
N ASP A 36 -3.38 -10.79 12.41
CA ASP A 36 -4.83 -10.94 12.53
C ASP A 36 -5.62 -10.38 11.33
N GLY A 37 -4.98 -10.35 10.14
CA GLY A 37 -5.56 -9.79 8.92
C GLY A 37 -5.42 -8.27 8.79
N GLU A 38 -4.78 -7.59 9.74
CA GLU A 38 -4.62 -6.14 9.79
C GLU A 38 -3.16 -5.71 9.71
N PRO A 39 -2.83 -4.51 9.17
CA PRO A 39 -1.47 -4.00 9.15
C PRO A 39 -0.85 -3.90 10.56
N ASN A 40 0.28 -4.55 10.77
CA ASN A 40 1.05 -4.40 11.99
C ASN A 40 1.87 -3.10 11.95
N LEU A 41 1.55 -2.13 12.80
CA LEU A 41 2.23 -0.81 12.83
C LEU A 41 3.73 -0.92 13.17
N GLU A 42 4.17 -2.02 13.78
CA GLU A 42 5.60 -2.31 14.00
C GLU A 42 6.37 -2.64 12.71
N ALA A 43 5.67 -2.98 11.63
CA ALA A 43 6.28 -3.35 10.36
C ALA A 43 6.87 -2.15 9.58
N GLY A 44 6.67 -0.92 10.08
CA GLY A 44 7.29 0.28 9.52
C GLY A 44 6.75 0.68 8.15
N PHE A 45 5.42 0.62 7.96
CA PHE A 45 4.78 1.07 6.72
C PHE A 45 5.16 2.51 6.39
N LEU A 46 5.65 2.73 5.17
CA LEU A 46 6.20 4.01 4.74
C LEU A 46 5.10 4.93 4.21
N ALA A 47 5.10 6.17 4.67
CA ALA A 47 4.31 7.25 4.08
C ALA A 47 5.25 8.32 3.49
N HIS A 48 4.88 8.82 2.31
CA HIS A 48 5.62 9.89 1.63
C HIS A 48 5.06 11.25 2.02
N ILE A 49 5.93 12.16 2.46
CA ILE A 49 5.55 13.57 2.72
C ILE A 49 5.71 14.38 1.44
N ALA A 50 6.95 14.54 0.99
CA ALA A 50 7.32 15.28 -0.21
C ALA A 50 8.83 15.09 -0.48
N PHE A 51 9.24 15.23 -1.75
CA PHE A 51 10.64 15.09 -2.17
C PHE A 51 11.26 13.79 -1.60
N ASN A 52 12.34 13.91 -0.83
CA ASN A 52 13.07 12.81 -0.20
C ASN A 52 12.69 12.59 1.28
N ARG A 53 11.56 13.13 1.75
CA ARG A 53 11.12 13.01 3.15
C ARG A 53 10.02 11.96 3.30
N PHE A 54 10.24 11.04 4.22
CA PHE A 54 9.34 9.93 4.52
C PHE A 54 9.13 9.80 6.04
N VAL A 55 8.00 9.22 6.42
CA VAL A 55 7.66 8.92 7.82
C VAL A 55 7.05 7.52 7.93
N THR A 56 6.93 7.04 9.16
CA THR A 56 6.14 5.87 9.52
C THR A 56 5.02 6.30 10.47
N PHE A 57 4.04 5.43 10.67
CA PHE A 57 2.91 5.67 11.56
C PHE A 57 3.28 5.47 13.03
N SER A 58 2.60 6.22 13.92
CA SER A 58 2.69 5.96 15.36
C SER A 58 1.92 4.69 15.72
N LYS A 59 2.25 4.09 16.85
CA LYS A 59 1.66 2.83 17.33
C LYS A 59 0.29 3.02 18.01
N SER A 60 -0.23 4.24 18.03
CA SER A 60 -1.48 4.58 18.69
C SER A 60 -2.67 4.27 17.79
N ILE A 61 -3.53 3.35 18.22
CA ILE A 61 -4.76 3.00 17.51
C ILE A 61 -5.92 3.79 18.13
N ILE A 62 -6.72 4.44 17.29
CA ILE A 62 -7.96 5.13 17.69
C ILE A 62 -9.13 4.25 17.25
N HIS A 63 -10.00 3.88 18.19
CA HIS A 63 -11.24 3.16 17.89
C HIS A 63 -12.37 4.19 17.73
N VAL A 64 -13.05 4.15 16.59
CA VAL A 64 -14.20 5.01 16.23
C VAL A 64 -15.46 4.18 16.11
#